data_AF-A0A2G6KKZ7-F1
#
_entry.id   AF-A0A2G6KKZ7-F1
#
_cell.length_a   1.000
_cell.length_b   1.000
_cell.length_c   1.000
_cell.angle_alpha   90.00
_cell.angle_beta   90.00
_cell.angle_gamma   90.00
#
_symmetry.space_group_name_H-M   'P 1'
#
loop_
_entity.id
_entity.type
_entity.pdbx_description
1 polymer ?
#
loop_
_entity_poly.entity_id
_entity_poly.type
_entity_poly.pdbx_seq_one_letter_code
_entity_poly.pdbx_strand_id
1 'polypeptide(L)'
;DTFVHFGQYILKQNRKRKFFREFPANSALLKSARRMKHPWGTAVKIFPGPIVTGDQIIFSTKKRRELFERFEALAVEMESAAIAQVCKMNGIPFLAVRGISDYADESIHLDTSKIDLNDFAEWTSASFGEKVSLLTTTISYLAQHPSTFTLSRQARKNMKLAATHSAEFTLRLLHTL
;
A
#
# COMPACT_ATOMS: atom_id res chain seq x y z
N ASP A 1 -10.02 16.06 -4.87
CA ASP A 1 -10.43 14.83 -4.16
C ASP A 1 -10.64 13.66 -5.11
N THR A 2 -9.57 13.00 -5.56
CA THR A 2 -9.62 11.79 -6.42
C THR A 2 -9.83 10.51 -5.59
N PHE A 3 -10.70 10.57 -4.58
CA PHE A 3 -11.13 9.38 -3.85
C PHE A 3 -12.42 8.85 -4.48
N VAL A 4 -12.28 7.90 -5.40
CA VAL A 4 -13.42 7.35 -6.13
C VAL A 4 -14.49 6.80 -5.18
N HIS A 5 -15.75 7.15 -5.42
CA HIS A 5 -16.89 6.79 -4.59
C HIS A 5 -17.26 5.30 -4.72
N PHE A 6 -16.54 4.40 -4.04
CA PHE A 6 -16.87 2.96 -3.99
C PHE A 6 -17.08 2.46 -2.56
N GLY A 7 -18.15 1.68 -2.32
CA GLY A 7 -18.55 1.28 -0.97
C GLY A 7 -19.86 0.49 -0.89
N GLN A 8 -20.13 -0.08 0.29
CA GLN A 8 -21.41 -0.71 0.61
C GLN A 8 -22.47 0.35 0.95
N TYR A 9 -23.69 0.17 0.44
CA TYR A 9 -24.86 0.91 0.92
C TYR A 9 -25.30 0.30 2.25
N ILE A 10 -25.22 1.06 3.33
CA ILE A 10 -25.92 0.70 4.57
C ILE A 10 -27.16 1.59 4.66
N LEU A 11 -28.34 0.98 4.59
CA LEU A 11 -29.63 1.67 4.71
C LEU A 11 -29.81 2.34 6.09
N LYS A 12 -30.71 3.31 6.15
CA LYS A 12 -30.60 4.54 6.94
C LYS A 12 -31.69 4.71 8.01
N GLN A 13 -31.37 5.43 9.08
CA GLN A 13 -32.33 6.27 9.81
C GLN A 13 -32.79 7.47 8.93
N ASN A 14 -34.06 7.53 8.48
CA ASN A 14 -34.71 8.64 7.72
C ASN A 14 -34.65 8.68 6.16
N ARG A 15 -34.59 7.56 5.40
CA ARG A 15 -34.76 7.53 3.90
C ARG A 15 -33.75 8.18 2.91
N LYS A 16 -32.60 8.73 3.34
CA LYS A 16 -31.41 8.98 2.47
C LYS A 16 -30.57 7.68 2.41
N ARG A 17 -29.54 7.57 1.57
CA ARG A 17 -28.58 6.46 1.64
C ARG A 17 -27.28 7.01 2.23
N LYS A 18 -26.74 6.41 3.29
CA LYS A 18 -25.35 6.70 3.72
C LYS A 18 -24.46 5.67 3.04
N PHE A 19 -23.51 6.14 2.24
CA PHE A 19 -22.47 5.30 1.67
C PHE A 19 -21.44 5.03 2.75
N PHE A 20 -21.22 3.76 3.09
CA PHE A 20 -20.08 3.35 3.90
C PHE A 20 -19.08 2.68 2.95
N ARG A 21 -17.91 3.27 2.77
CA ARG A 21 -16.89 2.78 1.82
C ARG A 21 -16.05 1.66 2.42
N GLU A 22 -16.72 0.67 3.00
CA GLU A 22 -16.07 -0.40 3.73
C GLU A 22 -16.45 -1.75 3.15
N PHE A 23 -15.43 -2.60 3.00
CA PHE A 23 -15.57 -3.98 2.60
C PHE A 23 -15.03 -4.84 3.74
N PRO A 24 -15.92 -5.39 4.60
CA PRO A 24 -15.47 -6.15 5.75
C PRO A 24 -14.71 -7.40 5.28
N ALA A 25 -13.57 -7.67 5.92
CA ALA A 25 -12.85 -8.91 5.71
C ALA A 25 -13.72 -10.11 6.10
N ASN A 26 -13.51 -11.24 5.44
CA ASN A 26 -14.15 -12.49 5.81
C ASN A 26 -13.78 -12.86 7.25
N SER A 27 -14.79 -13.12 8.08
CA SER A 27 -14.62 -13.35 9.51
C SER A 27 -13.84 -14.61 9.85
N ALA A 28 -13.96 -15.68 9.05
CA ALA A 28 -13.20 -16.91 9.24
C ALA A 28 -11.72 -16.69 8.90
N LEU A 29 -11.42 -16.08 7.75
CA LEU A 29 -10.04 -15.72 7.37
C LEU A 29 -9.39 -14.81 8.41
N LEU A 30 -10.09 -13.78 8.88
CA LEU A 30 -9.59 -12.86 9.90
C LEU A 30 -9.31 -13.58 11.24
N LYS A 31 -10.18 -14.49 11.64
CA LYS A 31 -10.00 -15.29 12.86
C LYS A 31 -8.80 -16.21 12.77
N SER A 32 -8.58 -16.87 11.62
CA SER A 32 -7.40 -17.69 11.37
C SER A 32 -6.13 -16.85 11.37
N ALA A 33 -6.13 -15.71 10.66
CA ALA A 33 -5.01 -14.78 10.62
C ALA A 33 -4.58 -14.29 12.02
N ARG A 34 -5.55 -13.96 12.90
CA ARG A 34 -5.27 -13.53 14.28
C ARG A 34 -4.63 -14.61 15.17
N ARG A 35 -4.78 -15.89 14.82
CA ARG A 35 -4.26 -17.03 15.59
C ARG A 35 -2.90 -17.50 15.11
N MET A 36 -2.42 -16.97 13.99
CA MET A 36 -1.13 -17.34 13.42
C MET A 36 0.01 -17.01 14.40
N LYS A 37 0.85 -18.02 14.66
CA LYS A 37 2.11 -17.84 15.38
C LYS A 37 3.20 -17.47 14.39
N HIS A 38 4.01 -16.47 14.73
CA HIS A 38 5.04 -15.96 13.83
C HIS A 38 6.37 -16.73 14.01
N PRO A 39 7.06 -17.16 12.93
CA PRO A 39 8.27 -17.98 13.04
C PRO A 39 9.58 -17.19 13.24
N TRP A 40 9.59 -15.86 13.09
CA TRP A 40 10.84 -15.13 12.79
C TRP A 40 11.65 -14.67 14.02
N GLY A 41 11.49 -15.30 15.18
CA GLY A 41 12.29 -15.04 16.38
C GLY A 41 12.24 -13.61 16.94
N THR A 42 11.53 -12.70 16.29
CA THR A 42 11.28 -11.31 16.67
C THR A 42 9.79 -11.02 16.54
N ALA A 43 9.33 -10.07 17.36
CA ALA A 43 7.93 -9.70 17.52
C ALA A 43 7.37 -8.99 16.27
N VAL A 44 7.21 -9.71 15.15
CA VAL A 44 6.33 -9.24 14.08
C VAL A 44 4.92 -9.24 14.64
N LYS A 45 4.44 -8.03 14.92
CA LYS A 45 3.12 -7.79 15.48
C LYS A 45 2.12 -7.74 14.34
N ILE A 46 1.07 -8.54 14.46
CA ILE A 46 -0.08 -8.49 13.56
C ILE A 46 -1.03 -7.45 14.13
N PHE A 47 -1.38 -6.45 13.32
CA PHE A 47 -2.33 -5.41 13.69
C PHE A 47 -3.60 -5.54 12.85
N PRO A 48 -4.67 -6.15 13.38
CA PRO A 48 -5.93 -6.21 12.66
C PRO A 48 -6.65 -4.87 12.75
N GLY A 49 -6.99 -4.27 11.60
CA GLY A 49 -7.78 -3.04 11.56
C GLY A 49 -7.97 -2.51 10.13
N PRO A 50 -8.52 -1.29 10.00
CA PRO A 50 -8.85 -0.71 8.70
C PRO A 50 -7.62 -0.44 7.84
N ILE A 51 -7.73 -0.75 6.55
CA ILE A 51 -6.78 -0.38 5.51
C ILE A 51 -7.53 0.55 4.55
N VAL A 52 -7.00 1.75 4.33
CA VAL A 52 -7.61 2.74 3.44
C VAL A 52 -6.98 2.69 2.06
N THR A 53 -7.83 2.54 1.04
CA THR A 53 -7.44 2.53 -0.36
C THR A 53 -7.63 3.90 -1.00
N GLY A 54 -6.65 4.37 -1.77
CA GLY A 54 -6.75 5.57 -2.61
C GLY A 54 -5.78 5.53 -3.79
N ASP A 55 -5.97 6.40 -4.78
CA ASP A 55 -5.17 6.41 -6.01
C ASP A 55 -3.95 7.35 -5.91
N GLN A 56 -3.42 7.51 -4.70
CA GLN A 56 -2.31 8.41 -4.42
C GLN A 56 -1.39 7.78 -3.39
N ILE A 57 -0.08 7.89 -3.63
CA ILE A 57 0.93 7.62 -2.62
C ILE A 57 0.89 8.74 -1.58
N ILE A 58 0.94 8.37 -0.30
CA ILE A 58 0.85 9.33 0.81
C ILE A 58 2.24 9.53 1.42
N PHE A 59 2.84 10.70 1.19
CA PHE A 59 4.09 11.15 1.84
C PHE A 59 3.85 12.42 2.65
N SER A 60 2.81 12.42 3.49
CA SER A 60 2.45 13.59 4.29
C SER A 60 1.90 13.17 5.65
N THR A 61 2.59 13.56 6.72
CA THR A 61 2.13 13.34 8.10
C THR A 61 0.75 13.94 8.33
N LYS A 62 0.49 15.12 7.75
CA LYS A 62 -0.83 15.77 7.82
C LYS A 62 -1.89 14.88 7.20
N LYS A 63 -1.66 14.39 5.97
CA LYS A 63 -2.65 13.56 5.28
C LYS A 63 -2.87 12.22 5.98
N ARG A 64 -1.78 11.58 6.44
CA ARG A 64 -1.83 10.38 7.27
C ARG A 64 -2.71 10.58 8.50
N ARG A 65 -2.54 11.71 9.21
CA ARG A 65 -3.34 12.04 10.40
C ARG A 65 -4.81 12.24 10.05
N GLU A 66 -5.12 12.98 8.99
CA GLU A 66 -6.50 13.15 8.51
C GLU A 66 -7.18 11.78 8.22
N LEU A 67 -6.44 10.86 7.59
CA LEU A 67 -6.96 9.51 7.29
C LEU A 67 -7.16 8.66 8.55
N PHE A 68 -6.24 8.77 9.52
CA PHE A 68 -6.39 8.11 10.81
C PHE A 68 -7.59 8.65 11.60
N GLU A 69 -7.71 9.97 11.75
CA GLU A 69 -8.82 10.59 12.49
C GLU A 69 -10.18 10.28 11.84
N ARG A 70 -10.23 10.16 10.51
CA ARG A 70 -11.47 9.91 9.78
C ARG A 70 -11.89 8.44 9.71
N PHE A 71 -10.93 7.52 9.65
CA PHE A 71 -11.20 6.12 9.33
C PHE A 71 -10.54 5.12 10.28
N GLU A 72 -9.84 5.58 11.31
CA GLU A 72 -9.00 4.76 12.19
C GLU A 72 -8.01 3.88 11.39
N ALA A 73 -7.53 4.43 10.26
CA ALA A 73 -6.71 3.71 9.29
C ALA A 73 -5.38 3.25 9.91
N LEU A 74 -5.13 1.94 9.91
CA LEU A 74 -3.82 1.39 10.33
C LEU A 74 -2.80 1.39 9.18
N ALA A 75 -3.28 1.36 7.94
CA ALA A 75 -2.45 1.42 6.75
C ALA A 75 -3.19 2.13 5.61
N VAL A 76 -2.41 2.65 4.67
CA VAL A 76 -2.88 3.24 3.40
C VAL A 76 -2.20 2.51 2.25
N GLU A 77 -2.94 2.31 1.15
CA GLU A 77 -2.48 1.60 -0.04
C GLU A 77 -3.41 1.91 -1.22
N MET A 78 -3.24 1.22 -2.37
CA MET A 78 -3.85 1.65 -3.63
C MET A 78 -4.80 0.64 -4.28
N GLU A 79 -4.95 -0.59 -3.78
CA GLU A 79 -5.69 -1.65 -4.51
C GLU A 79 -6.74 -2.43 -3.70
N SER A 80 -6.60 -2.56 -2.38
CA SER A 80 -7.30 -3.59 -1.59
C SER A 80 -8.81 -3.44 -1.62
N ALA A 81 -9.34 -2.22 -1.51
CA ALA A 81 -10.78 -1.99 -1.57
C ALA A 81 -11.37 -2.30 -2.96
N ALA A 82 -10.61 -2.04 -4.04
CA ALA A 82 -11.05 -2.38 -5.39
C ALA A 82 -11.12 -3.91 -5.58
N ILE A 83 -10.12 -4.65 -5.10
CA ILE A 83 -10.13 -6.12 -5.10
C ILE A 83 -11.28 -6.63 -4.22
N ALA A 84 -11.46 -6.07 -3.03
CA ALA A 84 -12.52 -6.45 -2.10
C ALA A 84 -13.91 -6.27 -2.70
N GLN A 85 -14.11 -5.20 -3.46
CA GLN A 85 -15.35 -4.95 -4.21
C GLN A 85 -15.63 -6.06 -5.22
N VAL A 86 -14.63 -6.44 -6.03
CA VAL A 86 -14.77 -7.51 -7.02
C VAL A 86 -15.04 -8.85 -6.34
N CYS A 87 -14.30 -9.19 -5.28
CA CYS A 87 -14.55 -10.40 -4.49
C CYS A 87 -15.98 -10.43 -3.94
N LYS A 88 -16.45 -9.30 -3.39
CA LYS A 88 -17.80 -9.17 -2.86
C LYS A 88 -18.87 -9.38 -3.92
N MET A 89 -18.71 -8.79 -5.10
CA MET A 89 -19.63 -8.96 -6.24
C MET A 89 -19.72 -10.42 -6.71
N ASN A 90 -18.63 -11.18 -6.56
CA ASN A 90 -18.56 -12.59 -6.97
C ASN A 90 -18.77 -13.58 -5.81
N GLY A 91 -19.13 -13.12 -4.61
CA GLY A 91 -19.31 -13.99 -3.44
C GLY A 91 -18.04 -14.66 -2.93
N ILE A 92 -16.86 -14.14 -3.28
CA ILE A 92 -15.56 -14.70 -2.91
C ILE A 92 -15.14 -14.13 -1.54
N PRO A 93 -14.78 -14.99 -0.56
CA PRO A 93 -14.18 -14.55 0.71
C PRO A 93 -12.90 -13.74 0.48
N PHE A 94 -12.76 -12.61 1.17
CA PHE A 94 -11.61 -11.70 1.00
C PHE A 94 -10.99 -11.31 2.35
N LEU A 95 -9.65 -11.24 2.40
CA LEU A 95 -8.87 -10.65 3.49
C LEU A 95 -7.65 -9.97 2.87
N ALA A 96 -7.45 -8.69 3.13
CA ALA A 96 -6.22 -7.99 2.77
C ALA A 96 -5.14 -8.23 3.84
N VAL A 97 -3.94 -8.61 3.39
CA VAL A 97 -2.73 -8.71 4.22
C VAL A 97 -1.70 -7.75 3.64
N ARG A 98 -1.23 -6.79 4.44
CA ARG A 98 -0.24 -5.80 4.01
C ARG A 98 0.94 -5.78 4.98
N GLY A 99 2.15 -5.79 4.42
CA GLY A 99 3.36 -5.45 5.15
C GLY A 99 3.58 -3.93 5.08
N ILE A 100 4.10 -3.34 6.16
CA ILE A 100 4.36 -1.90 6.22
C ILE A 100 5.75 -1.61 5.64
N SER A 101 5.81 -0.88 4.52
CA SER A 101 7.05 -0.45 3.85
C SER A 101 7.60 0.87 4.40
N ASP A 102 6.71 1.73 4.87
CA ASP A 102 7.00 3.09 5.27
C ASP A 102 5.90 3.64 6.18
N TYR A 103 6.10 4.84 6.69
CA TYR A 103 5.20 5.45 7.66
C TYR A 103 4.21 6.44 7.03
N ALA A 104 4.12 6.53 5.70
CA ALA A 104 3.27 7.49 4.99
C ALA A 104 3.51 8.95 5.42
N ASP A 105 4.77 9.29 5.66
CA ASP A 105 5.21 10.62 6.06
C ASP A 105 6.36 11.12 5.19
N GLU A 106 6.86 12.30 5.54
CA GLU A 106 7.92 13.03 4.87
C GLU A 106 9.29 12.31 4.95
N SER A 107 9.44 11.21 5.70
CA SER A 107 10.73 10.51 5.83
C SER A 107 11.22 9.85 4.53
N ILE A 108 10.31 9.56 3.61
CA ILE A 108 10.62 9.09 2.26
C ILE A 108 10.33 10.23 1.27
N HIS A 109 11.13 11.29 1.34
CA HIS A 109 11.20 12.28 0.26
C HIS A 109 12.05 11.73 -0.88
N LEU A 110 11.49 10.78 -1.63
CA LEU A 110 11.92 10.54 -2.99
C LEU A 110 11.10 11.48 -3.87
N ASP A 111 11.76 12.44 -4.53
CA ASP A 111 11.12 13.26 -5.54
C ASP A 111 10.83 12.37 -6.77
N THR A 112 9.74 11.60 -6.70
CA THR A 112 9.30 10.70 -7.76
C THR A 112 8.86 11.45 -9.02
N SER A 113 8.74 12.79 -8.97
CA SER A 113 8.51 13.61 -10.16
C SER A 113 9.77 13.75 -11.03
N LYS A 114 10.95 13.44 -10.49
CA LYS A 114 12.24 13.48 -11.20
C LYS A 114 12.84 12.11 -11.50
N ILE A 115 12.26 11.06 -10.92
CA ILE A 115 12.58 9.66 -11.23
C ILE A 115 11.22 8.99 -11.40
N ASP A 116 10.67 9.09 -12.61
CA ASP A 116 9.40 8.45 -12.91
C ASP A 116 9.67 6.93 -13.04
N LEU A 117 8.94 6.11 -12.29
CA LEU A 117 9.05 4.65 -12.45
C LEU A 117 8.42 4.18 -13.76
N ASN A 118 7.60 5.01 -14.41
CA ASN A 118 7.17 4.79 -15.80
C ASN A 118 8.31 4.97 -16.80
N ASP A 119 9.37 5.72 -16.45
CA ASP A 119 10.58 5.78 -17.27
C ASP A 119 11.21 4.39 -17.42
N PHE A 120 10.95 3.43 -16.54
CA PHE A 120 11.46 2.07 -16.69
C PHE A 120 10.83 1.34 -17.89
N ALA A 121 9.53 1.56 -18.14
CA ALA A 121 8.84 1.03 -19.31
C ALA A 121 9.31 1.73 -20.59
N GLU A 122 9.47 3.05 -20.57
CA GLU A 122 10.04 3.82 -21.68
C GLU A 122 11.52 3.48 -21.92
N TRP A 123 12.32 3.24 -20.88
CA TRP A 123 13.74 2.89 -20.96
C TRP A 123 13.99 1.61 -21.75
N THR A 124 13.08 0.64 -21.68
CA THR A 124 13.19 -0.58 -22.51
C THR A 124 12.98 -0.28 -24.01
N SER A 125 12.19 0.73 -24.33
CA SER A 125 11.82 1.13 -25.70
C SER A 125 12.64 2.31 -26.24
N ALA A 126 13.41 2.98 -25.37
CA ALA A 126 14.17 4.19 -25.68
C ALA A 126 15.41 3.93 -26.54
N SER A 127 15.71 4.89 -27.41
CA SER A 127 16.94 4.93 -28.20
C SER A 127 18.18 5.07 -27.30
N PHE A 128 19.35 4.72 -27.82
CA PHE A 128 20.61 4.81 -27.06
C PHE A 128 20.89 6.23 -26.53
N GLY A 129 20.55 7.28 -27.30
CA GLY A 129 20.73 8.67 -26.89
C GLY A 129 19.83 9.08 -25.72
N GLU A 130 18.56 8.65 -25.72
CA GLU A 130 17.61 8.91 -24.63
C GLU A 130 18.03 8.20 -23.35
N LYS A 131 18.55 6.97 -23.46
CA LYS A 131 19.11 6.21 -22.32
C LYS A 131 20.28 6.94 -21.66
N VAL A 132 21.18 7.51 -22.47
CA VAL A 132 22.31 8.31 -21.96
C VAL A 132 21.81 9.59 -21.29
N SER A 133 20.82 10.28 -21.87
CA SER A 133 20.21 11.47 -21.27
C SER A 133 19.57 11.18 -19.90
N LEU A 134 18.74 10.13 -19.80
CA LEU A 134 18.14 9.67 -18.55
C LEU A 134 19.18 9.32 -17.48
N LEU A 135 20.27 8.64 -17.89
CA LEU A 135 21.40 8.36 -17.01
C LEU A 135 22.07 9.65 -16.52
N THR A 136 22.32 10.63 -17.39
CA THR A 136 22.94 11.89 -16.99
C THR A 136 22.07 12.71 -16.04
N THR A 137 20.75 12.73 -16.25
CA THR A 137 19.80 13.38 -15.35
C THR A 137 19.78 12.70 -13.99
N THR A 138 19.74 11.36 -13.97
CA THR A 138 19.75 10.57 -12.74
C THR A 138 21.06 10.76 -11.96
N ILE A 139 22.21 10.73 -12.64
CA ILE A 139 23.53 10.93 -12.03
C ILE A 139 23.66 12.35 -11.49
N SER A 140 23.25 13.37 -12.26
CA SER A 140 23.29 14.77 -11.83
C SER A 140 22.40 15.02 -10.62
N TYR A 141 21.20 14.42 -10.60
CA TYR A 141 20.28 14.52 -9.48
C TYR A 141 20.86 13.85 -8.22
N LEU A 142 21.44 12.66 -8.34
CA LEU A 142 22.10 11.95 -7.23
C LEU A 142 23.33 12.69 -6.71
N ALA A 143 24.10 13.34 -7.59
CA ALA A 143 25.24 14.18 -7.19
C ALA A 143 24.80 15.40 -6.38
N GLN A 144 23.67 16.00 -6.73
CA GLN A 144 23.08 17.13 -5.98
C GLN A 144 22.38 16.68 -4.70
N HIS A 145 21.92 15.42 -4.62
CA HIS A 145 21.16 14.87 -3.49
C HIS A 145 21.72 13.51 -3.06
N PRO A 146 22.91 13.46 -2.44
CA PRO A 146 23.58 12.21 -2.08
C PRO A 146 22.78 11.36 -1.07
N SER A 147 21.94 11.98 -0.24
CA SER A 147 21.01 11.29 0.65
C SER A 147 19.89 10.54 -0.09
N THR A 148 19.54 10.92 -1.32
CA THR A 148 18.52 10.23 -2.12
C THR A 148 18.96 8.81 -2.50
N PHE A 149 20.26 8.59 -2.67
CA PHE A 149 20.79 7.25 -2.92
C PHE A 149 20.54 6.29 -1.74
N THR A 150 20.83 6.74 -0.52
CA THR A 150 20.63 5.92 0.69
C THR A 150 19.14 5.73 0.97
N LEU A 151 18.32 6.78 0.81
CA LEU A 151 16.87 6.71 0.94
C LEU A 151 16.24 5.74 -0.07
N SER A 152 16.63 5.80 -1.35
CA SER A 152 16.11 4.88 -2.37
C SER A 152 16.52 3.41 -2.11
N ARG A 153 17.73 3.18 -1.60
CA ARG A 153 18.19 1.85 -1.20
C ARG A 153 17.40 1.35 0.01
N GLN A 154 17.17 2.21 1.01
CA GLN A 154 16.39 1.86 2.20
C GLN A 154 14.93 1.59 1.85
N ALA A 155 14.29 2.43 1.03
CA ALA A 155 12.93 2.24 0.56
C ALA A 155 12.78 0.88 -0.16
N ARG A 156 13.69 0.56 -1.09
CA ARG A 156 13.72 -0.76 -1.75
C ARG A 156 13.87 -1.92 -0.78
N LYS A 157 14.75 -1.78 0.23
CA LYS A 157 14.93 -2.79 1.28
C LYS A 157 13.63 -2.99 2.08
N ASN A 158 12.98 -1.92 2.50
CA ASN A 158 11.73 -1.98 3.27
C ASN A 158 10.59 -2.57 2.45
N MET A 159 10.41 -2.13 1.19
CA MET A 159 9.39 -2.70 0.29
C MET A 159 9.60 -4.19 0.08
N LYS A 160 10.85 -4.62 -0.17
CA LYS A 160 11.17 -6.05 -0.30
C LYS A 160 10.85 -6.82 0.98
N LEU A 161 11.17 -6.26 2.13
CA LEU A 161 10.89 -6.87 3.43
C LEU A 161 9.37 -6.99 3.66
N ALA A 162 8.63 -5.90 3.48
CA ALA A 162 7.17 -5.86 3.60
C ALA A 162 6.48 -6.87 2.66
N ALA A 163 6.92 -6.94 1.40
CA ALA A 163 6.41 -7.92 0.43
C ALA A 163 6.72 -9.36 0.86
N THR A 164 7.95 -9.64 1.31
CA THR A 164 8.35 -10.98 1.76
C THR A 164 7.55 -11.41 2.99
N HIS A 165 7.41 -10.54 3.99
CA HIS A 165 6.66 -10.82 5.21
C HIS A 165 5.18 -11.08 4.91
N SER A 166 4.56 -10.24 4.09
CA SER A 166 3.14 -10.39 3.73
C SER A 166 2.88 -11.63 2.88
N ALA A 167 3.79 -11.96 1.95
CA ALA A 167 3.71 -13.20 1.17
C ALA A 167 3.87 -14.44 2.04
N GLU A 168 4.89 -14.50 2.90
CA GLU A 168 5.11 -15.64 3.80
C GLU A 168 3.94 -15.81 4.78
N PHE A 169 3.44 -14.70 5.35
CA PHE A 169 2.26 -14.73 6.19
C PHE A 169 1.04 -15.29 5.45
N THR A 170 0.80 -14.81 4.24
CA THR A 170 -0.32 -15.26 3.39
C THR A 170 -0.20 -16.75 3.08
N LEU A 171 0.97 -17.23 2.65
CA LEU A 171 1.20 -18.65 2.38
C LEU A 171 0.92 -19.51 3.61
N ARG A 172 1.42 -19.11 4.77
CA ARG A 172 1.18 -19.85 6.02
C ARG A 172 -0.29 -19.83 6.41
N LEU A 173 -0.98 -18.70 6.25
CA LEU A 173 -2.42 -18.62 6.49
C LEU A 173 -3.16 -19.63 5.61
N LEU A 174 -2.84 -19.69 4.31
CA LEU A 174 -3.43 -20.66 3.38
C LEU A 174 -3.20 -22.11 3.81
N HIS A 175 -2.04 -22.44 4.39
CA HIS A 175 -1.77 -23.77 4.95
C HIS A 175 -2.58 -24.10 6.22
N THR A 176 -3.25 -23.13 6.84
CA THR A 176 -4.08 -23.33 8.05
C THR A 176 -5.58 -23.33 7.78
N LEU A 177 -5.98 -23.05 6.54
CA LEU A 177 -7.38 -23.05 6.09
C LEU A 177 -7.76 -24.41 5.50
#